data_AF-A0A135LB98-F1
#
_entry.id   AF-A0A135LB98-F1
#
_cell.length_a   1.000
_cell.length_b   1.000
_cell.length_c   1.000
_cell.angle_alpha   90.00
_cell.angle_beta   90.00
_cell.angle_gamma   90.00
#
_symmetry.space_group_name_H-M   'P 1'
#
loop_
_entity.id
_entity.type
_entity.pdbx_description
1 polymer ?
#
loop_
_entity_poly.entity_id
_entity_poly.type
_entity_poly.pdbx_seq_one_letter_code
_entity_poly.pdbx_strand_id
1 'polypeptide(L)'
;MPSDIQQQLDHTKPNLNWTSIEGVQSPLTLNNLDTLNSMGNTSVYLTSLEGIEADPEPAWFRGIKPDTDGRTVDGTASIIVMADRGNGTVDAFYFYFYAFNKGGQVLGMEFGDHIGDWEHNMIRFVNGEPKEMWYSQHASGQAFTYGAVEKKDKRPYVYSARGTHANYAIAGTHDHTIPGFNLPAGFLMDYTARGVLWDPVLNAYIYTYDKTAGFAAVNSEDPVAWLDFNGKWGDDQPRNEREIFGEAKNVAGPNGPKFKKLDRQQVCPSTPCFVLPFRIWSAENS
;
A
#
# COMPACT_ATOMS: atom_id res chain seq x y z
N MET A 1 -3.56 -1.18 11.31
CA MET A 1 -4.50 -0.09 10.95
C MET A 1 -3.75 0.89 10.07
N PRO A 2 -4.41 1.77 9.29
CA PRO A 2 -3.70 2.82 8.55
C PRO A 2 -2.78 3.63 9.48
N SER A 3 -1.58 3.96 9.02
CA SER A 3 -0.54 4.61 9.82
C SER A 3 -0.14 5.96 9.24
N ASP A 4 0.23 6.90 10.11
CA ASP A 4 0.72 8.20 9.66
C ASP A 4 2.06 8.07 8.93
N ILE A 5 2.15 8.69 7.74
CA ILE A 5 3.32 8.58 6.87
C ILE A 5 4.54 9.30 7.48
N GLN A 6 4.35 10.43 8.17
CA GLN A 6 5.44 11.15 8.85
C GLN A 6 5.92 10.38 10.10
N GLN A 7 5.01 9.79 10.87
CA GLN A 7 5.35 8.95 12.03
C GLN A 7 6.28 7.79 11.65
N GLN A 8 6.16 7.23 10.43
CA GLN A 8 7.13 6.26 9.93
C GLN A 8 8.56 6.81 9.94
N LEU A 9 8.75 8.06 9.50
CA LEU A 9 10.06 8.71 9.46
C LEU A 9 10.57 9.03 10.86
N ASP A 10 9.66 9.39 11.77
CA ASP A 10 10.00 9.69 13.16
C ASP A 10 10.52 8.46 13.92
N HIS A 11 10.08 7.25 13.51
CA HIS A 11 10.48 5.97 14.10
C HIS A 11 11.47 5.16 13.25
N THR A 12 12.07 5.78 12.24
CA THR A 12 13.08 5.13 11.41
C THR A 12 14.35 5.95 11.26
N LYS A 13 15.41 5.28 10.83
CA LYS A 13 16.66 5.89 10.41
C LYS A 13 17.07 5.31 9.05
N PRO A 14 17.67 6.12 8.17
CA PRO A 14 18.16 5.61 6.90
C PRO A 14 19.41 4.75 7.11
N ASN A 15 19.35 3.52 6.63
CA ASN A 15 20.48 2.62 6.58
C ASN A 15 20.86 2.30 5.12
N LEU A 16 22.16 2.07 4.91
CA LEU A 16 22.72 1.49 3.69
C LEU A 16 23.59 0.30 4.11
N ASN A 17 23.34 -0.88 3.53
CA ASN A 17 24.02 -2.12 3.91
C ASN A 17 23.97 -2.40 5.43
N TRP A 18 22.79 -2.23 6.05
CA TRP A 18 22.55 -2.42 7.50
C TRP A 18 23.35 -1.48 8.42
N THR A 19 23.94 -0.41 7.89
CA THR A 19 24.65 0.62 8.66
C THR A 19 23.94 1.96 8.50
N SER A 20 23.79 2.70 9.58
CA SER A 20 23.17 4.03 9.55
C SER A 20 24.00 5.02 8.76
N ILE A 21 23.34 5.78 7.89
CA ILE A 21 23.98 6.78 7.05
C ILE A 21 24.27 8.03 7.90
N GLU A 22 25.51 8.50 7.89
CA GLU A 22 25.91 9.74 8.55
C GLU A 22 25.63 10.97 7.66
N GLY A 23 25.53 12.16 8.26
CA GLY A 23 25.33 13.42 7.52
C GLY A 23 23.92 13.61 6.95
N VAL A 24 22.96 12.79 7.35
CA VAL A 24 21.54 12.91 7.00
C VAL A 24 20.95 14.16 7.65
N GLN A 25 20.16 14.92 6.88
CA GLN A 25 19.40 16.04 7.41
C GLN A 25 18.44 15.55 8.51
N SER A 26 18.48 16.19 9.67
CA SER A 26 17.66 15.84 10.83
C SER A 26 16.81 17.03 11.29
N PRO A 27 15.51 16.87 11.58
CA PRO A 27 14.75 15.62 11.43
C PRO A 27 14.53 15.22 9.97
N LEU A 28 14.37 13.92 9.73
CA LEU A 28 13.91 13.40 8.45
C LEU A 28 12.39 13.64 8.35
N THR A 29 11.95 14.25 7.27
CA THR A 29 10.56 14.65 7.06
C THR A 29 10.13 14.38 5.64
N LEU A 30 8.83 14.45 5.39
CA LEU A 30 8.28 14.33 4.04
C LEU A 30 8.81 15.41 3.07
N ASN A 31 9.38 16.50 3.57
CA ASN A 31 9.95 17.59 2.77
C ASN A 31 11.41 17.39 2.36
N ASN A 32 12.13 16.41 2.94
CA ASN A 32 13.56 16.22 2.66
C ASN A 32 13.95 14.75 2.43
N LEU A 33 12.99 13.82 2.37
CA LEU A 33 13.26 12.40 2.25
C LEU A 33 13.99 12.01 0.94
N ASP A 34 13.73 12.74 -0.15
CA ASP A 34 14.40 12.55 -1.44
C ASP A 34 15.91 12.83 -1.40
N THR A 35 16.39 13.61 -0.44
CA THR A 35 17.83 13.90 -0.29
C THR A 35 18.65 12.62 -0.10
N LEU A 36 18.05 11.58 0.49
CA LEU A 36 18.64 10.24 0.65
C LEU A 36 18.97 9.56 -0.69
N ASN A 37 18.34 9.98 -1.78
CA ASN A 37 18.65 9.46 -3.11
C ASN A 37 20.11 9.67 -3.50
N SER A 38 20.71 10.78 -3.06
CA SER A 38 22.12 11.10 -3.30
C SER A 38 23.10 10.26 -2.45
N MET A 39 22.61 9.63 -1.38
CA MET A 39 23.44 8.90 -0.41
C MET A 39 23.53 7.40 -0.71
N GLY A 40 22.42 6.80 -1.18
CA GLY A 40 22.39 5.38 -1.53
C GLY A 40 21.32 5.01 -2.55
N ASN A 41 20.58 5.99 -3.09
CA ASN A 41 19.53 5.80 -4.07
C ASN A 41 18.52 4.71 -3.66
N THR A 42 18.35 3.66 -4.48
CA THR A 42 17.43 2.54 -4.23
C THR A 42 17.86 1.62 -3.10
N SER A 43 19.10 1.75 -2.60
CA SER A 43 19.67 0.89 -1.57
C SER A 43 19.55 1.48 -0.16
N VAL A 44 18.82 2.59 0.01
CA VAL A 44 18.52 3.18 1.32
C VAL A 44 17.24 2.58 1.88
N TYR A 45 17.29 2.16 3.14
CA TYR A 45 16.19 1.54 3.87
C TYR A 45 15.82 2.40 5.07
N LEU A 46 14.53 2.70 5.24
CA LEU A 46 14.00 3.36 6.43
C LEU A 46 13.86 2.34 7.57
N THR A 47 14.99 2.04 8.21
CA THR A 47 15.09 1.00 9.23
C THR A 47 14.50 1.47 10.55
N SER A 48 13.63 0.66 11.16
CA SER A 48 13.03 0.89 12.47
C SER A 48 14.09 1.10 13.55
N LEU A 49 13.82 2.05 14.46
CA LEU A 49 14.67 2.29 15.62
C LEU A 49 14.55 1.17 16.66
N GLU A 50 13.38 0.54 16.74
CA GLU A 50 13.04 -0.53 17.69
C GLU A 50 13.34 -1.93 17.13
N GLY A 51 13.20 -2.11 15.82
CA GLY A 51 13.36 -3.38 15.10
C GLY A 51 12.04 -4.14 14.94
N ILE A 52 11.94 -4.90 13.83
CA ILE A 52 10.73 -5.64 13.45
C ILE A 52 10.26 -6.70 14.47
N GLU A 53 11.18 -7.27 15.25
CA GLU A 53 10.88 -8.30 16.27
C GLU A 53 10.85 -7.73 17.71
N ALA A 54 10.64 -6.42 17.87
CA ALA A 54 10.64 -5.78 19.18
C ALA A 54 9.50 -6.33 20.08
N ASP A 55 9.85 -6.65 21.34
CA ASP A 55 8.93 -7.10 22.39
C ASP A 55 9.09 -6.23 23.65
N PRO A 56 8.06 -5.47 24.08
CA PRO A 56 6.71 -5.42 23.50
C PRO A 56 6.65 -4.76 22.12
N GLU A 57 5.66 -5.16 21.31
CA GLU A 57 5.42 -4.60 19.97
C GLU A 57 5.23 -3.07 20.04
N PRO A 58 6.02 -2.28 19.28
CA PRO A 58 5.94 -0.82 19.24
C PRO A 58 4.53 -0.34 18.90
N ALA A 59 4.05 0.68 19.61
CA ALA A 59 2.68 1.15 19.45
C ALA A 59 2.36 1.66 18.04
N TRP A 60 3.34 2.24 17.36
CA TRP A 60 3.18 2.79 16.02
C TRP A 60 2.97 1.72 14.94
N PHE A 61 3.38 0.45 15.17
CA PHE A 61 3.09 -0.67 14.26
C PHE A 61 1.57 -0.92 14.13
N ARG A 62 0.80 -0.63 15.17
CA ARG A 62 -0.64 -0.90 15.18
C ARG A 62 -1.44 0.10 14.34
N GLY A 63 -0.84 1.26 14.02
CA GLY A 63 -1.46 2.34 13.28
C GLY A 63 -2.56 3.07 14.06
N ILE A 64 -3.28 3.92 13.36
CA ILE A 64 -4.32 4.80 13.90
C ILE A 64 -5.68 4.18 13.59
N LYS A 65 -6.48 3.94 14.64
CA LYS A 65 -7.85 3.49 14.47
C LYS A 65 -8.70 4.66 13.93
N PRO A 66 -9.40 4.49 12.80
CA PRO A 66 -10.33 5.51 12.32
C PRO A 66 -11.42 5.82 13.34
N ASP A 67 -11.88 7.08 13.36
CA ASP A 67 -13.00 7.50 14.20
C ASP A 67 -14.35 6.96 13.68
N THR A 68 -15.46 7.40 14.30
CA THR A 68 -16.81 6.95 13.93
C THR A 68 -17.25 7.37 12.53
N ASP A 69 -16.65 8.42 11.98
CA ASP A 69 -16.90 8.89 10.62
C ASP A 69 -15.94 8.25 9.60
N GLY A 70 -14.98 7.46 10.10
CA GLY A 70 -13.96 6.77 9.32
C GLY A 70 -12.75 7.64 9.01
N ARG A 71 -12.52 8.74 9.73
CA ARG A 71 -11.37 9.61 9.55
C ARG A 71 -10.16 9.10 10.34
N THR A 72 -8.96 9.20 9.76
CA THR A 72 -7.70 9.12 10.52
C THR A 72 -7.49 10.45 11.25
N VAL A 73 -7.55 10.44 12.58
CA VAL A 73 -7.34 11.62 13.43
C VAL A 73 -5.86 11.73 13.79
N ASP A 74 -5.33 12.97 13.81
CA ASP A 74 -3.94 13.27 14.20
C ASP A 74 -2.84 12.57 13.37
N GLY A 75 -3.11 12.31 12.09
CA GLY A 75 -2.12 11.78 11.14
C GLY A 75 -2.70 11.55 9.75
N THR A 76 -1.85 11.50 8.72
CA THR A 76 -2.23 11.30 7.32
C THR A 76 -1.70 9.96 6.83
N ALA A 77 -2.61 9.03 6.58
CA ALA A 77 -2.28 7.62 6.28
C ALA A 77 -2.58 7.20 4.83
N SER A 78 -3.01 8.14 4.00
CA SER A 78 -3.38 7.87 2.62
C SER A 78 -3.06 9.04 1.72
N ILE A 79 -2.87 8.74 0.44
CA ILE A 79 -2.73 9.76 -0.59
C ILE A 79 -3.63 9.43 -1.78
N ILE A 80 -4.02 10.45 -2.51
CA ILE A 80 -4.74 10.34 -3.78
C ILE A 80 -3.84 10.92 -4.86
N VAL A 81 -3.53 10.14 -5.89
CA VAL A 81 -2.74 10.58 -7.04
C VAL A 81 -3.60 10.52 -8.29
N MET A 82 -3.81 11.67 -8.92
CA MET A 82 -4.56 11.78 -10.17
C MET A 82 -3.60 11.88 -11.35
N ALA A 83 -3.74 10.97 -12.31
CA ALA A 83 -2.96 10.97 -13.54
C ALA A 83 -3.88 11.16 -14.75
N ASP A 84 -3.75 12.29 -15.43
CA ASP A 84 -4.46 12.56 -16.69
C ASP A 84 -3.86 11.70 -17.81
N ARG A 85 -4.73 10.99 -18.54
CA ARG A 85 -4.36 10.13 -19.67
C ARG A 85 -4.73 10.73 -21.02
N GLY A 86 -5.26 11.95 -21.03
CA GLY A 86 -5.84 12.59 -22.18
C GLY A 86 -7.19 12.01 -22.58
N ASN A 87 -7.84 12.63 -23.56
CA ASN A 87 -9.12 12.19 -24.13
C ASN A 87 -10.20 11.94 -23.06
N GLY A 88 -10.23 12.77 -22.02
CA GLY A 88 -11.17 12.67 -20.92
C GLY A 88 -10.96 11.49 -19.98
N THR A 89 -9.83 10.78 -20.08
CA THR A 89 -9.49 9.64 -19.20
C THR A 89 -8.59 10.09 -18.06
N VAL A 90 -8.98 9.78 -16.82
CA VAL A 90 -8.19 10.05 -15.62
C VAL A 90 -8.09 8.77 -14.80
N ASP A 91 -6.87 8.41 -14.40
CA ASP A 91 -6.65 7.35 -13.42
C ASP A 91 -6.43 7.97 -12.05
N ALA A 92 -7.29 7.66 -11.08
CA ALA A 92 -7.15 8.08 -9.69
C ALA A 92 -6.64 6.90 -8.85
N PHE A 93 -5.43 7.02 -8.33
CA PHE A 93 -4.83 6.04 -7.44
C PHE A 93 -5.10 6.45 -5.99
N TYR A 94 -5.58 5.50 -5.19
CA TYR A 94 -5.79 5.65 -3.76
C TYR A 94 -4.77 4.77 -3.07
N PHE A 95 -3.79 5.37 -2.42
CA PHE A 95 -2.72 4.66 -1.72
C PHE A 95 -3.00 4.68 -0.22
N TYR A 96 -2.66 3.58 0.44
CA TYR A 96 -2.85 3.35 1.86
C TYR A 96 -1.52 2.97 2.48
N PHE A 97 -1.17 3.61 3.59
CA PHE A 97 0.06 3.35 4.29
C PHE A 97 -0.21 2.60 5.61
N TYR A 98 0.61 1.59 5.87
CA TYR A 98 0.63 0.84 7.13
C TYR A 98 2.06 0.80 7.65
N ALA A 99 2.24 1.02 8.95
CA ALA A 99 3.58 1.05 9.56
C ALA A 99 4.23 -0.33 9.65
N PHE A 100 3.43 -1.38 9.68
CA PHE A 100 3.88 -2.75 9.79
C PHE A 100 2.92 -3.65 9.04
N ASN A 101 3.48 -4.55 8.24
CA ASN A 101 2.79 -5.64 7.58
C ASN A 101 3.07 -6.93 8.33
N LYS A 102 2.01 -7.59 8.79
CA LYS A 102 2.11 -8.92 9.36
C LYS A 102 1.79 -9.95 8.28
N GLY A 103 2.78 -10.73 7.93
CA GLY A 103 2.78 -11.68 6.84
C GLY A 103 1.70 -12.77 6.90
N GLY A 104 1.60 -13.51 5.80
CA GLY A 104 0.69 -14.64 5.67
C GLY A 104 1.18 -15.85 6.45
N GLN A 105 0.26 -16.79 6.72
CA GLN A 105 0.61 -18.06 7.34
C GLN A 105 0.46 -19.24 6.38
N VAL A 106 1.49 -20.08 6.33
CA VAL A 106 1.53 -21.32 5.57
C VAL A 106 1.88 -22.46 6.52
N LEU A 107 0.98 -23.44 6.67
CA LEU A 107 1.15 -24.57 7.60
C LEU A 107 1.48 -24.14 9.04
N GLY A 108 0.95 -22.99 9.48
CA GLY A 108 1.19 -22.41 10.81
C GLY A 108 2.51 -21.65 10.97
N MET A 109 3.30 -21.51 9.90
CA MET A 109 4.51 -20.68 9.86
C MET A 109 4.20 -19.33 9.20
N GLU A 110 4.77 -18.26 9.72
CA GLU A 110 4.54 -16.86 9.29
C GLU A 110 5.64 -16.40 8.32
N PHE A 111 5.24 -15.72 7.23
CA PHE A 111 6.13 -15.27 6.16
C PHE A 111 5.73 -13.91 5.61
N GLY A 112 6.73 -13.07 5.34
CA GLY A 112 6.54 -11.76 4.70
C GLY A 112 6.23 -10.61 5.66
N ASP A 113 6.66 -10.70 6.91
CA ASP A 113 6.64 -9.56 7.84
C ASP A 113 7.57 -8.46 7.32
N HIS A 114 7.10 -7.22 7.29
CA HIS A 114 7.95 -6.08 6.97
C HIS A 114 7.48 -4.79 7.62
N ILE A 115 8.45 -3.94 7.98
CA ILE A 115 8.19 -2.56 8.37
C ILE A 115 7.77 -1.77 7.13
N GLY A 116 6.75 -0.92 7.30
CA GLY A 116 6.17 -0.09 6.27
C GLY A 116 5.47 -0.88 5.16
N ASP A 117 4.33 -0.41 4.70
CA ASP A 117 3.59 -1.05 3.62
C ASP A 117 2.76 -0.05 2.81
N TRP A 118 2.75 -0.26 1.49
CA TRP A 118 2.03 0.55 0.52
C TRP A 118 1.11 -0.32 -0.34
N GLU A 119 -0.18 -0.26 0.00
CA GLU A 119 -1.27 -0.86 -0.76
C GLU A 119 -2.02 0.20 -1.57
N HIS A 120 -2.72 -0.20 -2.64
CA HIS A 120 -3.48 0.74 -3.45
C HIS A 120 -4.63 0.15 -4.25
N ASN A 121 -5.61 1.02 -4.45
CA ASN A 121 -6.58 0.90 -5.53
C ASN A 121 -6.29 1.90 -6.64
N MET A 122 -6.81 1.63 -7.82
CA MET A 122 -6.91 2.64 -8.88
C MET A 122 -8.31 2.60 -9.48
N ILE A 123 -8.93 3.76 -9.65
CA ILE A 123 -10.20 3.91 -10.36
C ILE A 123 -9.93 4.66 -11.66
N ARG A 124 -10.34 4.07 -12.78
CA ARG A 124 -10.30 4.71 -14.10
C ARG A 124 -11.61 5.43 -14.37
N PHE A 125 -11.52 6.73 -14.60
CA PHE A 125 -12.61 7.59 -15.05
C PHE A 125 -12.49 7.85 -16.54
N VAL A 126 -13.61 7.83 -17.26
CA VAL A 126 -13.71 8.22 -18.67
C VAL A 126 -14.83 9.23 -18.80
N ASN A 127 -14.51 10.44 -19.24
CA ASN A 127 -15.42 11.58 -19.33
C ASN A 127 -16.15 11.86 -18.01
N GLY A 128 -15.43 11.76 -16.89
CA GLY A 128 -15.96 11.99 -15.54
C GLY A 128 -16.73 10.81 -14.93
N GLU A 129 -16.91 9.70 -15.66
CA GLU A 129 -17.61 8.52 -15.14
C GLU A 129 -16.62 7.38 -14.79
N PRO A 130 -16.70 6.78 -13.59
CA PRO A 130 -15.85 5.65 -13.23
C PRO A 130 -16.24 4.40 -14.03
N LYS A 131 -15.25 3.73 -14.62
CA LYS A 131 -15.45 2.57 -15.50
C LYS A 131 -14.87 1.28 -14.93
N GLU A 132 -13.69 1.34 -14.35
CA GLU A 132 -12.93 0.16 -13.91
C GLU A 132 -12.18 0.48 -12.62
N MET A 133 -11.90 -0.56 -11.82
CA MET A 133 -11.17 -0.44 -10.58
C MET A 133 -10.17 -1.58 -10.40
N TRP A 134 -8.93 -1.25 -10.07
CA TRP A 134 -7.86 -2.17 -9.67
C TRP A 134 -7.81 -2.30 -8.15
N TYR A 135 -7.54 -3.51 -7.67
CA TYR A 135 -7.31 -3.85 -6.27
C TYR A 135 -5.94 -4.55 -6.17
N SER A 136 -4.95 -3.91 -5.53
CA SER A 136 -3.64 -4.54 -5.32
C SER A 136 -3.71 -5.68 -4.32
N GLN A 137 -3.01 -6.76 -4.63
CA GLN A 137 -2.89 -7.94 -3.78
C GLN A 137 -1.44 -8.41 -3.88
N HIS A 138 -0.65 -8.13 -2.85
CA HIS A 138 0.77 -8.47 -2.82
C HIS A 138 1.49 -7.88 -4.05
N ALA A 139 2.22 -8.71 -4.81
CA ALA A 139 2.90 -8.31 -6.05
C ALA A 139 1.98 -8.18 -7.29
N SER A 140 0.68 -8.49 -7.17
CA SER A 140 -0.30 -8.51 -8.28
C SER A 140 -1.64 -7.88 -7.85
N GLY A 141 -2.76 -8.40 -8.34
CA GLY A 141 -4.10 -7.94 -7.99
C GLY A 141 -5.16 -8.37 -8.99
N GLN A 142 -6.35 -7.78 -8.84
CA GLN A 142 -7.50 -8.02 -9.71
C GLN A 142 -8.13 -6.70 -10.16
N ALA A 143 -8.63 -6.67 -11.40
CA ALA A 143 -9.43 -5.57 -11.91
C ALA A 143 -10.90 -5.97 -12.04
N PHE A 144 -11.78 -5.02 -11.77
CA PHE A 144 -13.23 -5.18 -11.89
C PHE A 144 -13.82 -4.01 -12.66
N THR A 145 -14.93 -4.24 -13.36
CA THR A 145 -15.74 -3.10 -13.82
C THR A 145 -16.27 -2.36 -12.59
N TYR A 146 -16.36 -1.03 -12.69
CA TYR A 146 -16.90 -0.23 -11.58
C TYR A 146 -18.31 -0.69 -11.21
N GLY A 147 -19.13 -1.13 -12.17
CA GLY A 147 -20.46 -1.70 -11.90
C GLY A 147 -20.45 -2.96 -11.03
N ALA A 148 -19.40 -3.78 -11.10
CA ALA A 148 -19.34 -5.07 -10.43
C ALA A 148 -19.15 -4.98 -8.90
N VAL A 149 -18.46 -3.95 -8.41
CA VAL A 149 -18.00 -3.86 -7.02
C VAL A 149 -19.09 -3.37 -6.05
N GLU A 150 -19.00 -3.76 -4.77
CA GLU A 150 -19.90 -3.25 -3.74
C GLU A 150 -19.67 -1.76 -3.47
N LYS A 151 -20.72 -1.00 -3.15
CA LYS A 151 -20.63 0.44 -2.90
C LYS A 151 -21.57 0.87 -1.78
N LYS A 152 -21.16 1.93 -1.06
CA LYS A 152 -22.06 2.82 -0.33
C LYS A 152 -22.33 4.03 -1.22
N ASP A 153 -23.56 4.18 -1.68
CA ASP A 153 -23.92 5.17 -2.70
C ASP A 153 -23.03 5.03 -3.96
N LYS A 154 -22.11 5.97 -4.18
CA LYS A 154 -21.15 5.97 -5.29
C LYS A 154 -19.73 5.53 -4.88
N ARG A 155 -19.52 5.16 -3.62
CA ARG A 155 -18.19 4.92 -3.06
C ARG A 155 -17.93 3.42 -2.94
N PRO A 156 -16.98 2.85 -3.70
CA PRO A 156 -16.62 1.44 -3.58
C PRO A 156 -16.14 1.08 -2.19
N TYR A 157 -16.53 -0.12 -1.73
CA TYR A 157 -15.89 -0.73 -0.57
C TYR A 157 -14.62 -1.46 -1.00
N VAL A 158 -13.59 -1.32 -0.18
CA VAL A 158 -12.34 -2.07 -0.29
C VAL A 158 -12.16 -2.84 1.00
N TYR A 159 -11.94 -4.14 0.89
CA TYR A 159 -11.73 -5.02 2.02
C TYR A 159 -10.24 -5.30 2.16
N SER A 160 -9.59 -4.68 3.15
CA SER A 160 -8.16 -4.90 3.44
C SER A 160 -7.98 -6.20 4.24
N ALA A 161 -7.00 -7.00 3.84
CA ALA A 161 -6.66 -8.24 4.52
C ALA A 161 -6.04 -7.96 5.89
N ARG A 162 -6.41 -8.78 6.88
CA ARG A 162 -5.88 -8.65 8.24
C ARG A 162 -4.40 -9.07 8.24
N GLY A 163 -3.52 -8.11 8.46
CA GLY A 163 -2.08 -8.32 8.60
C GLY A 163 -1.34 -7.98 7.31
N THR A 164 -1.68 -8.63 6.20
CA THR A 164 -1.03 -8.50 4.88
C THR A 164 -1.48 -7.28 4.08
N HIS A 165 -2.56 -6.62 4.52
CA HIS A 165 -3.17 -5.42 3.96
C HIS A 165 -3.68 -5.48 2.52
N ALA A 166 -3.39 -6.54 1.76
CA ALA A 166 -3.88 -6.79 0.41
C ALA A 166 -5.37 -6.43 0.25
N ASN A 167 -5.71 -5.80 -0.86
CA ASN A 167 -7.01 -5.19 -1.10
C ASN A 167 -7.91 -6.10 -1.93
N TYR A 168 -9.14 -6.30 -1.46
CA TYR A 168 -10.11 -7.19 -2.10
C TYR A 168 -11.45 -6.50 -2.35
N ALA A 169 -12.12 -6.89 -3.43
CA ALA A 169 -13.45 -6.40 -3.80
C ALA A 169 -14.59 -7.07 -3.01
N ILE A 170 -14.28 -8.10 -2.21
CA ILE A 170 -15.22 -8.82 -1.35
C ILE A 170 -14.59 -9.15 0.01
N ALA A 171 -15.46 -9.27 1.02
CA ALA A 171 -15.12 -9.85 2.31
C ALA A 171 -14.94 -11.38 2.20
N GLY A 172 -14.25 -11.99 3.16
CA GLY A 172 -14.15 -13.44 3.30
C GLY A 172 -12.71 -13.91 3.24
N THR A 173 -12.53 -15.12 2.71
CA THR A 173 -11.24 -15.81 2.67
C THR A 173 -10.75 -15.86 1.23
N HIS A 174 -9.47 -15.56 1.02
CA HIS A 174 -8.87 -15.40 -0.31
C HIS A 174 -7.57 -16.19 -0.39
N ASP A 175 -7.63 -17.38 -0.98
CA ASP A 175 -6.43 -18.07 -1.41
C ASP A 175 -5.81 -17.30 -2.57
N HIS A 176 -4.53 -17.00 -2.45
CA HIS A 176 -3.76 -16.27 -3.44
C HIS A 176 -2.49 -17.03 -3.83
N THR A 177 -2.50 -18.36 -3.69
CA THR A 177 -1.41 -19.24 -4.13
C THR A 177 -1.11 -19.04 -5.63
N ILE A 178 -2.11 -18.70 -6.44
CA ILE A 178 -1.95 -18.29 -7.83
C ILE A 178 -2.14 -16.77 -7.92
N PRO A 179 -1.09 -15.99 -8.22
CA PRO A 179 -1.20 -14.54 -8.30
C PRO A 179 -2.30 -14.06 -9.25
N GLY A 180 -3.19 -13.19 -8.77
CA GLY A 180 -4.30 -12.62 -9.55
C GLY A 180 -5.53 -13.52 -9.68
N PHE A 181 -5.52 -14.72 -9.11
CA PHE A 181 -6.65 -15.65 -9.13
C PHE A 181 -7.04 -16.10 -7.71
N ASN A 182 -8.11 -15.49 -7.19
CA ASN A 182 -8.55 -15.73 -5.82
C ASN A 182 -9.54 -16.89 -5.71
N LEU A 183 -9.24 -17.84 -4.82
CA LEU A 183 -10.12 -18.97 -4.47
C LEU A 183 -10.61 -18.83 -3.01
N PRO A 184 -11.74 -19.43 -2.63
CA PRO A 184 -12.29 -19.27 -1.28
C PRO A 184 -11.57 -20.13 -0.23
N ALA A 185 -10.72 -21.07 -0.67
CA ALA A 185 -9.91 -21.95 0.15
C ALA A 185 -8.66 -22.40 -0.64
N GLY A 186 -7.57 -22.66 0.06
CA GLY A 186 -6.30 -23.07 -0.52
C GLY A 186 -5.16 -23.10 0.49
N PHE A 187 -3.94 -22.82 0.04
CA PHE A 187 -2.72 -23.05 0.79
C PHE A 187 -2.17 -21.77 1.45
N LEU A 188 -2.37 -20.63 0.80
CA LEU A 188 -1.88 -19.32 1.25
C LEU A 188 -3.06 -18.34 1.26
N MET A 189 -3.52 -18.01 2.46
CA MET A 189 -4.83 -17.39 2.67
C MET A 189 -4.71 -15.97 3.23
N ASP A 190 -5.47 -15.05 2.64
CA ASP A 190 -5.83 -13.77 3.24
C ASP A 190 -7.26 -13.80 3.81
N TYR A 191 -7.49 -12.98 4.83
CA TYR A 191 -8.76 -12.88 5.53
C TYR A 191 -9.22 -11.43 5.59
N THR A 192 -10.41 -11.16 5.06
CA THR A 192 -10.98 -9.82 5.01
C THR A 192 -12.39 -9.81 5.61
N ALA A 193 -12.81 -8.69 6.19
CA ALA A 193 -14.14 -8.50 6.77
C ALA A 193 -14.56 -7.02 6.67
N ARG A 194 -15.83 -6.70 6.96
CA ARG A 194 -16.31 -5.30 6.97
C ARG A 194 -15.53 -4.40 7.92
N GLY A 195 -15.07 -4.95 9.06
CA GLY A 195 -14.16 -4.26 9.98
C GLY A 195 -14.65 -2.88 10.44
N VAL A 196 -13.67 -2.04 10.80
CA VAL A 196 -13.88 -0.60 11.07
C VAL A 196 -13.90 0.12 9.73
N LEU A 197 -14.91 0.95 9.49
CA LEU A 197 -14.98 1.75 8.27
C LEU A 197 -13.87 2.81 8.29
N TRP A 198 -13.10 2.89 7.20
CA TRP A 198 -12.11 3.92 6.97
C TRP A 198 -12.45 4.64 5.66
N ASP A 199 -12.52 5.97 5.72
CA ASP A 199 -12.67 6.82 4.56
C ASP A 199 -11.35 7.59 4.31
N PRO A 200 -10.50 7.11 3.37
CA PRO A 200 -9.21 7.71 3.10
C PRO A 200 -9.33 9.13 2.52
N VAL A 201 -10.48 9.52 1.97
CA VAL A 201 -10.67 10.85 1.36
C VAL A 201 -10.85 11.93 2.42
N LEU A 202 -11.27 11.57 3.64
CA LEU A 202 -11.45 12.55 4.72
C LEU A 202 -10.12 13.12 5.22
N ASN A 203 -9.01 12.39 5.05
CA ASN A 203 -7.69 12.85 5.45
C ASN A 203 -6.59 12.24 4.56
N ALA A 204 -6.39 12.81 3.37
CA ALA A 204 -5.35 12.41 2.44
C ALA A 204 -4.61 13.62 1.89
N TYR A 205 -3.32 13.44 1.61
CA TYR A 205 -2.62 14.32 0.67
C TYR A 205 -3.10 14.04 -0.75
N ILE A 206 -3.29 15.08 -1.54
CA ILE A 206 -3.81 14.98 -2.90
C ILE A 206 -2.79 15.53 -3.89
N TYR A 207 -2.44 14.70 -4.86
CA TYR A 207 -1.43 15.01 -5.86
C TYR A 207 -1.96 14.79 -7.28
N THR A 208 -1.36 15.48 -8.23
CA THR A 208 -1.35 15.08 -9.64
C THR A 208 -0.03 14.41 -9.98
N TYR A 209 -0.04 13.59 -11.02
CA TYR A 209 1.15 12.98 -11.58
C TYR A 209 1.17 13.08 -13.10
N ASP A 210 2.28 13.58 -13.63
CA ASP A 210 2.61 13.52 -15.04
C ASP A 210 3.94 12.77 -15.24
N LYS A 211 4.06 11.99 -16.31
CA LYS A 211 5.26 11.19 -16.57
C LYS A 211 6.51 12.05 -16.79
N THR A 212 6.35 13.26 -17.30
CA THR A 212 7.45 14.18 -17.63
C THR A 212 7.69 15.17 -16.50
N ALA A 213 6.62 15.74 -15.94
CA ALA A 213 6.71 16.77 -14.89
C ALA A 213 6.81 16.20 -13.47
N GLY A 214 6.47 14.92 -13.26
CA GLY A 214 6.48 14.28 -11.95
C GLY A 214 5.24 14.58 -11.12
N PHE A 215 5.39 14.50 -9.79
CA PHE A 215 4.31 14.79 -8.85
C PHE A 215 4.14 16.29 -8.62
N ALA A 216 2.90 16.73 -8.44
CA ALA A 216 2.59 18.05 -7.93
C ALA A 216 1.47 17.97 -6.89
N ALA A 217 1.61 18.70 -5.79
CA ALA A 217 0.57 18.78 -4.79
C ALA A 217 -0.59 19.67 -5.25
N VAL A 218 -1.82 19.28 -4.92
CA VAL A 218 -3.01 20.10 -5.15
C VAL A 218 -3.08 21.23 -4.13
N ASN A 219 -2.73 20.95 -2.87
CA ASN A 219 -2.46 21.98 -1.87
C ASN A 219 -0.96 22.30 -1.88
N SER A 220 -0.58 23.55 -2.12
CA SER A 220 0.82 23.97 -2.20
C SER A 220 1.61 23.80 -0.90
N GLU A 221 0.94 23.58 0.22
CA GLU A 221 1.56 23.32 1.53
C GLU A 221 1.92 21.84 1.73
N ASP A 222 1.35 20.93 0.94
CA ASP A 222 1.58 19.50 1.10
C ASP A 222 2.98 19.10 0.59
N PRO A 223 3.72 18.24 1.32
CA PRO A 223 5.07 17.86 0.94
C PRO A 223 5.06 16.98 -0.31
N VAL A 224 5.94 17.28 -1.27
CA VAL A 224 6.08 16.49 -2.52
C VAL A 224 7.34 15.63 -2.53
N ALA A 225 8.43 16.11 -1.91
CA ALA A 225 9.76 15.52 -2.00
C ALA A 225 9.79 14.02 -1.70
N TRP A 226 9.11 13.56 -0.66
CA TRP A 226 9.06 12.13 -0.30
C TRP A 226 8.54 11.19 -1.39
N LEU A 227 7.68 11.66 -2.30
CA LEU A 227 7.21 10.85 -3.43
C LEU A 227 8.35 10.49 -4.39
N ASP A 228 9.41 11.29 -4.39
CA ASP A 228 10.63 11.08 -5.16
C ASP A 228 11.70 10.28 -4.41
N PHE A 229 11.45 9.79 -3.19
CA PHE A 229 12.36 8.86 -2.54
C PHE A 229 12.44 7.51 -3.29
N ASN A 230 13.65 7.08 -3.63
CA ASN A 230 13.90 5.86 -4.42
C ASN A 230 14.07 4.59 -3.57
N GLY A 231 14.30 4.73 -2.27
CA GLY A 231 14.62 3.62 -1.38
C GLY A 231 13.40 2.84 -0.90
N LYS A 232 13.59 2.14 0.22
CA LYS A 232 12.60 1.26 0.84
C LYS A 232 11.97 1.91 2.07
N TRP A 233 10.65 1.83 2.13
CA TRP A 233 9.82 2.20 3.27
C TRP A 233 9.82 1.07 4.29
N GLY A 234 10.94 0.85 4.97
CA GLY A 234 11.09 -0.20 5.96
C GLY A 234 12.51 -0.72 6.11
N ASP A 235 12.64 -1.75 6.96
CA ASP A 235 13.87 -2.51 7.19
C ASP A 235 14.36 -3.20 5.91
N ASP A 236 15.66 -3.48 5.86
CA ASP A 236 16.20 -4.46 4.91
C ASP A 236 16.00 -5.88 5.47
N GLN A 237 15.91 -6.87 4.60
CA GLN A 237 15.77 -8.26 5.02
C GLN A 237 16.96 -8.63 5.93
N PRO A 238 16.73 -9.31 7.08
CA PRO A 238 17.83 -9.70 7.95
C PRO A 238 18.84 -10.60 7.22
N ARG A 239 20.15 -10.36 7.40
CA ARG A 239 21.22 -11.02 6.63
C ARG A 239 21.22 -12.55 6.69
N ASN A 240 20.74 -13.12 7.79
CA ASN A 240 20.70 -14.57 8.02
C ASN A 240 19.26 -15.06 8.19
N GLU A 241 18.29 -14.34 7.60
CA GLU A 241 16.90 -14.76 7.63
C GLU A 241 16.77 -16.10 6.92
N ARG A 242 16.22 -17.09 7.63
CA ARG A 242 16.05 -18.42 7.08
C ARG A 242 14.82 -18.46 6.19
N GLU A 243 14.99 -18.95 4.97
CA GLU A 243 13.88 -19.23 4.07
C GLU A 243 13.35 -20.66 4.27
N ILE A 244 12.03 -20.79 4.28
CA ILE A 244 11.32 -22.07 4.24
C ILE A 244 10.32 -21.97 3.09
N PHE A 245 10.37 -22.95 2.19
CA PHE A 245 9.62 -22.92 0.91
C PHE A 245 9.96 -21.74 -0.02
N GLY A 246 11.14 -21.13 0.14
CA GLY A 246 11.58 -19.96 -0.63
C GLY A 246 11.04 -18.64 -0.11
N GLU A 247 10.36 -18.65 1.04
CA GLU A 247 9.82 -17.46 1.70
C GLU A 247 10.53 -17.25 3.05
N ALA A 248 10.81 -15.99 3.37
CA ALA A 248 11.45 -15.59 4.63
C ALA A 248 10.38 -15.08 5.62
N LYS A 249 10.62 -15.21 6.93
CA LYS A 249 9.71 -14.61 7.93
C LYS A 249 9.72 -13.10 7.76
N ASN A 250 10.88 -12.47 7.93
CA ASN A 250 11.04 -11.04 7.72
C ASN A 250 11.59 -10.73 6.34
N VAL A 251 11.00 -9.76 5.64
CA VAL A 251 11.44 -9.31 4.31
C VAL A 251 11.66 -7.79 4.29
N ALA A 252 12.30 -7.32 3.23
CA ALA A 252 12.52 -5.89 3.04
C ALA A 252 11.21 -5.13 2.84
N GLY A 253 11.14 -3.91 3.40
CA GLY A 253 10.02 -2.99 3.15
C GLY A 253 9.86 -2.65 1.66
N PRO A 254 8.67 -2.25 1.21
CA PRO A 254 8.40 -1.93 -0.18
C PRO A 254 8.99 -0.58 -0.58
N ASN A 255 8.98 -0.31 -1.88
CA ASN A 255 9.23 1.03 -2.40
C ASN A 255 7.94 1.88 -2.39
N GLY A 256 8.09 3.19 -2.57
CA GLY A 256 6.98 4.14 -2.48
C GLY A 256 6.02 4.16 -3.67
N PRO A 257 4.99 5.04 -3.64
CA PRO A 257 3.91 5.10 -4.64
C PRO A 257 4.36 5.21 -6.10
N LYS A 258 5.45 5.93 -6.39
CA LYS A 258 5.94 6.14 -7.76
C LYS A 258 6.30 4.85 -8.51
N PHE A 259 6.59 3.78 -7.78
CA PHE A 259 6.97 2.50 -8.36
C PHE A 259 5.76 1.61 -8.71
N LYS A 260 4.54 2.07 -8.44
CA LYS A 260 3.30 1.29 -8.64
C LYS A 260 2.70 1.47 -10.04
N LYS A 261 3.57 1.74 -11.02
CA LYS A 261 3.27 1.93 -12.46
C LYS A 261 2.19 2.97 -12.73
N LEU A 262 2.43 4.19 -12.25
CA LEU A 262 1.51 5.33 -12.38
C LEU A 262 1.29 5.78 -13.83
N ASP A 263 2.03 5.30 -14.82
CA ASP A 263 1.88 5.61 -16.25
C ASP A 263 1.33 4.44 -17.09
N ARG A 264 0.76 3.41 -16.42
CA ARG A 264 0.21 2.23 -17.07
C ARG A 264 -0.95 2.54 -18.03
N GLN A 265 -1.00 1.83 -19.16
CA GLN A 265 -2.00 2.02 -20.22
C GLN A 265 -3.37 1.43 -19.85
N GLN A 266 -3.39 0.29 -19.16
CA GLN A 266 -4.60 -0.41 -18.75
C GLN A 266 -4.86 -0.22 -17.25
N VAL A 267 -6.05 -0.58 -16.78
CA VAL A 267 -6.35 -0.58 -15.34
C VAL A 267 -5.42 -1.54 -14.58
N CYS A 268 -4.97 -2.64 -15.20
CA CYS A 268 -3.97 -3.55 -14.64
C CYS A 268 -2.54 -3.06 -14.91
N PRO A 269 -1.59 -3.28 -13.97
CA PRO A 269 -0.17 -2.96 -14.15
C PRO A 269 0.60 -3.96 -15.03
N SER A 270 -0.02 -5.06 -15.45
CA SER A 270 0.58 -6.14 -16.25
C SER A 270 -0.36 -6.57 -17.37
N THR A 271 0.22 -7.23 -18.38
CA THR A 271 -0.51 -7.87 -19.49
C THR A 271 -0.41 -9.39 -19.37
N PRO A 272 -1.47 -10.15 -19.70
CA PRO A 272 -2.81 -9.68 -20.08
C PRO A 272 -3.58 -9.01 -18.93
N CYS A 273 -4.40 -7.99 -19.25
CA CYS A 273 -5.27 -7.35 -18.28
C CYS A 273 -6.69 -7.91 -18.38
N PHE A 274 -7.15 -8.54 -17.31
CA PHE A 274 -8.50 -9.09 -17.20
C PHE A 274 -9.34 -8.24 -16.26
N VAL A 275 -10.44 -7.68 -16.79
CA VAL A 275 -11.39 -6.86 -16.02
C VAL A 275 -12.67 -7.66 -15.81
N LEU A 276 -12.92 -8.03 -14.55
CA LEU A 276 -14.05 -8.89 -14.19
C LEU A 276 -15.36 -8.07 -14.09
N PRO A 277 -16.43 -8.47 -14.79
CA PRO A 277 -17.72 -7.76 -14.73
C PRO A 277 -18.60 -8.20 -13.55
N PHE A 278 -18.10 -9.07 -12.68
CA PHE A 278 -18.79 -9.58 -11.50
C PHE A 278 -17.77 -9.85 -10.38
N ARG A 279 -18.27 -9.92 -9.15
CA ARG A 279 -17.55 -10.46 -8.00
C ARG A 279 -17.85 -11.97 -7.89
N ILE A 280 -16.86 -12.78 -7.57
CA ILE A 280 -17.04 -14.19 -7.13
C ILE A 280 -16.56 -14.23 -5.68
N TRP A 281 -17.33 -14.59 -4.65
CA TRP A 281 -18.24 -15.75 -4.52
C TRP A 281 -19.60 -15.42 -3.86
N SER A 282 -20.69 -16.08 -4.31
CA SER A 282 -21.87 -16.33 -3.47
C SER A 282 -22.54 -17.70 -3.73
N ALA A 283 -22.64 -18.49 -2.67
CA ALA A 283 -23.86 -19.19 -2.26
C ALA A 283 -23.87 -19.17 -0.72
N GLU A 284 -25.00 -18.75 -0.15
CA GLU A 284 -25.21 -18.42 1.26
C GLU A 284 -25.19 -19.61 2.24
N ASN A 285 -25.05 -19.26 3.52
CA ASN A 285 -25.44 -19.96 4.76
C ASN A 285 -24.60 -21.15 5.26
N SER A 286 -23.82 -20.85 6.31
CA SER A 286 -23.89 -21.59 7.60
C SER A 286 -23.54 -20.66 8.75
#